data_AF-A0A8B0SVN0-F1
#
_entry.id   AF-A0A8B0SVN0-F1
#
_cell.length_a   1.000
_cell.length_b   1.000
_cell.length_c   1.000
_cell.angle_alpha   90.00
_cell.angle_beta   90.00
_cell.angle_gamma   90.00
#
_symmetry.space_group_name_H-M   'P 1'
#
loop_
_entity.id
_entity.type
_entity.pdbx_description
1 polymer ?
#
loop_
_entity_poly.entity_id
_entity_poly.type
_entity_poly.pdbx_seq_one_letter_code
_entity_poly.pdbx_strand_id
1 'polypeptide(L)' 'MRASTLKKYSAVSEQTVSEMSVGIRQQAETDISIAISGYAGPEGGEDGTPAGTVWFAWNFRGQIITKT' A
#
# COMPACT_ATOMS: atom_id res chain seq x y z
N MET A 1 6.56 -4.84 5.74
CA MET A 1 6.63 -3.35 5.67
C MET A 1 7.62 -2.84 6.69
N ARG A 2 8.46 -1.88 6.32
CA ARG A 2 9.49 -1.27 7.17
C ARG A 2 8.95 -0.02 7.85
N ALA A 3 9.34 0.20 9.10
CA ALA A 3 8.97 1.42 9.84
C ALA A 3 9.48 2.71 9.16
N SER A 4 10.62 2.65 8.49
CA SER A 4 11.18 3.78 7.73
C SER A 4 10.31 4.19 6.53
N THR A 5 9.68 3.22 5.87
CA THR A 5 8.76 3.48 4.73
C THR A 5 7.54 4.25 5.21
N LEU A 6 6.90 3.79 6.28
CA LEU A 6 5.77 4.50 6.91
C LEU A 6 6.15 5.92 7.34
N LYS A 7 7.31 6.09 8.00
CA LYS A 7 7.74 7.41 8.48
C LYS A 7 7.97 8.41 7.34
N LYS A 8 8.42 7.94 6.17
CA LYS A 8 8.77 8.79 5.03
C LYS A 8 7.60 9.05 4.09
N TYR A 9 6.75 8.06 3.86
CA TYR A 9 5.71 8.10 2.82
C TYR A 9 4.29 7.95 3.35
N SER A 10 4.09 7.85 4.67
CA SER A 10 2.81 7.52 5.30
C SER A 10 2.28 6.13 4.93
N ALA A 11 1.17 5.73 5.56
CA ALA A 11 0.51 4.46 5.24
C ALA A 11 -0.17 4.49 3.86
N VAL A 12 -0.54 5.67 3.35
CA VAL A 12 -1.28 5.84 2.10
C VAL A 12 -0.31 6.31 1.01
N SER A 13 0.47 5.37 0.51
CA SER A 13 1.47 5.62 -0.55
C SER A 13 1.77 4.39 -1.37
N GLU A 14 2.32 4.61 -2.56
CA GLU A 14 2.82 3.58 -3.46
C GLU A 14 3.79 2.61 -2.77
N GLN A 15 4.75 3.17 -2.04
CA GLN A 15 5.82 2.42 -1.38
C GLN A 15 5.24 1.49 -0.30
N THR A 16 4.27 1.99 0.46
CA THR A 16 3.61 1.21 1.50
C THR A 16 2.81 0.05 0.91
N VAL A 17 1.95 0.28 -0.08
CA VAL A 17 1.16 -0.83 -0.68
C VAL A 17 2.02 -1.85 -1.42
N SER A 18 3.13 -1.41 -2.03
CA SER A 18 4.11 -2.31 -2.63
C SER A 18 4.75 -3.23 -1.57
N GLU A 19 5.24 -2.68 -0.46
CA GLU A 19 5.79 -3.48 0.64
C GLU A 19 4.75 -4.37 1.33
N MET A 20 3.50 -3.92 1.44
CA MET A 20 2.39 -4.73 1.94
C MET A 20 2.15 -5.94 1.04
N SER A 21 2.07 -5.73 -0.29
CA SER A 21 1.84 -6.81 -1.26
C SER A 21 2.96 -7.87 -1.20
N VAL A 22 4.23 -7.44 -1.12
CA VAL A 22 5.37 -8.34 -1.00
C VAL A 22 5.30 -9.14 0.30
N GLY A 23 5.02 -8.47 1.42
CA GLY A 23 4.97 -9.09 2.74
C GLY A 23 3.89 -10.16 2.82
N ILE A 24 2.65 -9.84 2.43
CA ILE A 24 1.55 -10.80 2.52
C ILE A 24 1.71 -11.95 1.53
N ARG A 25 2.24 -11.70 0.31
CA ARG A 25 2.52 -12.75 -0.66
C ARG A 25 3.49 -13.79 -0.11
N GLN A 26 4.59 -13.32 0.51
CA GLN A 26 5.59 -14.19 1.12
C GLN A 26 5.04 -14.94 2.32
N GLN A 27 4.30 -14.27 3.20
CA GLN A 27 3.75 -14.87 4.42
C GLN A 27 2.64 -15.89 4.13
N ALA A 28 1.82 -15.65 3.11
CA ALA A 28 0.74 -16.54 2.70
C ALA A 28 1.15 -17.58 1.65
N GLU A 29 2.42 -17.60 1.24
CA GLU A 29 2.97 -18.53 0.24
C GLU A 29 2.14 -18.62 -1.06
N THR A 30 1.68 -17.46 -1.55
CA THR A 30 0.76 -17.37 -2.71
C THR A 30 1.43 -16.76 -3.94
N ASP A 31 0.87 -17.04 -5.11
CA ASP A 31 1.27 -16.45 -6.37
C ASP A 31 0.77 -15.01 -6.54
N ILE A 32 -0.39 -14.69 -5.97
CA ILE A 32 -1.09 -13.41 -6.13
C ILE A 32 -1.34 -12.77 -4.78
N SER A 33 -1.08 -11.47 -4.68
CA SER A 33 -1.57 -10.65 -3.57
C SER A 33 -2.08 -9.30 -4.06
N ILE A 34 -3.01 -8.74 -3.29
CA ILE A 34 -3.50 -7.37 -3.47
C ILE A 34 -3.32 -6.66 -2.13
N ALA A 35 -2.78 -5.45 -2.17
CA ALA A 35 -2.72 -4.56 -1.02
C ALA A 35 -3.48 -3.28 -1.32
N ILE A 36 -4.22 -2.81 -0.32
CA ILE A 36 -5.06 -1.61 -0.40
C ILE A 36 -4.76 -0.78 0.84
N SER A 37 -4.47 0.50 0.66
CA SER A 37 -4.31 1.44 1.77
C SER A 37 -4.82 2.80 1.34
N GLY A 38 -5.71 3.39 2.13
CA GLY A 38 -6.35 4.65 1.75
C GLY A 38 -7.04 5.34 2.89
N TYR A 39 -7.34 6.62 2.68
CA TYR A 39 -8.19 7.42 3.54
C TYR A 39 -9.63 7.28 3.05
N ALA A 40 -10.43 6.43 3.69
CA ALA A 40 -11.84 6.23 3.29
C ALA A 40 -12.69 7.50 3.47
N GLY A 41 -12.30 8.38 4.39
CA GLY A 41 -13.03 9.57 4.78
C GLY A 41 -13.86 9.40 6.07
N PRO A 42 -14.43 10.49 6.60
CA PRO A 42 -14.45 11.83 5.99
C PRO A 42 -13.11 12.58 6.08
N GLU A 43 -12.19 12.18 6.94
CA GLU A 43 -10.87 12.79 7.09
C GLU A 43 -9.85 12.29 6.03
N GLY A 44 -8.91 13.17 5.67
CA GLY A 44 -7.74 12.85 4.86
C GLY A 44 -6.49 12.56 5.72
N GLY A 45 -5.33 12.58 5.08
CA GLY A 45 -4.03 12.45 5.74
C GLY A 45 -3.54 13.74 6.39
N GLU A 46 -2.79 13.61 7.48
CA GLU A 46 -2.11 14.74 8.14
C GLU A 46 -1.09 15.45 7.22
N ASP A 47 -0.62 14.76 6.19
CA ASP A 47 0.26 15.28 5.14
C ASP A 47 -0.48 16.09 4.05
N GLY A 48 -1.79 16.28 4.20
CA GLY A 48 -2.64 17.00 3.24
C GLY A 48 -3.23 16.11 2.14
N THR A 49 -2.99 14.79 2.17
CA THR A 49 -3.61 13.85 1.23
C THR A 49 -5.14 13.87 1.38
N PRO A 50 -5.93 14.09 0.30
CA PRO A 50 -7.39 14.17 0.41
C PRO A 50 -8.04 12.87 0.86
N ALA A 51 -9.15 12.97 1.60
CA ALA A 51 -10.09 11.88 1.80
C ALA A 51 -10.54 11.30 0.44
N GLY A 52 -10.71 9.99 0.37
CA GLY A 52 -10.97 9.24 -0.86
C GLY A 52 -9.72 8.83 -1.63
N THR A 53 -8.52 9.29 -1.24
CA THR A 53 -7.27 8.79 -1.84
C THR A 53 -7.01 7.37 -1.37
N VAL A 54 -6.88 6.43 -2.31
CA VAL A 54 -6.61 5.02 -2.04
C VAL A 54 -5.48 4.55 -2.95
N TRP A 55 -4.47 3.90 -2.40
CA TRP A 55 -3.46 3.20 -3.15
C TRP A 55 -3.79 1.72 -3.25
N PHE A 56 -3.51 1.16 -4.41
CA PHE A 56 -3.65 -0.25 -4.74
C PHE A 56 -2.30 -0.79 -5.21
N ALA A 57 -1.99 -2.03 -4.82
CA ALA A 57 -0.92 -2.81 -5.42
C ALA A 57 -1.45 -4.19 -5.82
N TRP A 58 -1.16 -4.60 -7.06
CA TRP A 58 -1.36 -5.96 -7.55
C TRP A 58 0.02 -6.59 -7.73
N ASN A 59 0.23 -7.74 -7.08
CA ASN A 59 1.49 -8.46 -7.16
C ASN A 59 1.24 -9.87 -7.68
N PHE A 60 1.75 -10.16 -8.88
CA PHE A 60 1.75 -11.48 -9.49
C PHE A 60 3.18 -12.01 -9.57
N ARG A 61 3.50 -13.01 -8.75
CA ARG A 61 4.81 -13.67 -8.72
C ARG A 61 5.99 -12.70 -8.59
N GLY A 62 5.83 -11.63 -7.82
CA GLY A 62 6.85 -10.61 -7.60
C GLY A 62 6.84 -9.45 -8.61
N GLN A 63 6.02 -9.51 -9.66
CA GLN A 63 5.75 -8.37 -10.53
C GLN A 63 4.66 -7.50 -9.91
N ILE A 64 4.99 -6.25 -9.60
CA ILE A 64 4.12 -5.35 -8.85
C ILE A 64 3.67 -4.21 -9.76
N ILE A 65 2.37 -3.98 -9.80
CA ILE A 65 1.76 -2.80 -10.41
C ILE A 65 1.05 -2.03 -9.30
N THR A 66 1.22 -0.72 -9.28
CA THR A 66 0.65 0.20 -8.29
C THR A 66 -0.22 1.24 -8.97
N LYS A 67 -1.26 1.72 -8.27
CA LYS A 67 -2.11 2.82 -8.74
C LYS A 67 -2.84 3.50 -7.57
N THR A 68 -3.10 4.80 -7.72
CA THR A 68 -4.08 5.56 -6.94
C THR A 68 -5.46 5.49 -7.56
#